data_AF-A0A0P7HVQ8-F1
#
_entry.id   AF-A0A0P7HVQ8-F1
#
_cell.length_a   1.000
_cell.length_b   1.000
_cell.length_c   1.000
_cell.angle_alpha   90.00
_cell.angle_beta   90.00
_cell.angle_gamma   90.00
#
_symmetry.space_group_name_H-M   'P 1'
#
loop_
_entity.id
_entity.type
_entity.pdbx_description
1 polymer ?
#
loop_
_entity_poly.entity_id
_entity_poly.type
_entity_poly.pdbx_seq_one_letter_code
_entity_poly.pdbx_strand_id
1 'polypeptide(L)'
;MRGYEVTYAEGVENEMVSAIPVTLFGETTEVTTSGVIVANPDRRIWLSVVPRGRLATNGRATVVVGGVGWRDTVTAVRRGWTAVGGGTAYAVALGTEGERRTVFTSAPAQAEPRIANQNVSVAPGNDSFYLLVSEGNDTVRRPLPERNESVTVRNVTFYEQDERIVAVHDGTRVTVLRKETYN
;
A
#
# COMPACT_ATOMS: atom_id res chain seq x y z
N MET A 1 11.89 19.53 -2.89
CA MET A 1 13.32 19.49 -2.51
C MET A 1 14.13 20.04 -3.67
N ARG A 2 15.40 20.47 -3.49
CA ARG A 2 16.20 21.23 -4.48
C ARG A 2 16.46 20.44 -5.78
N GLY A 3 15.46 20.34 -6.66
CA GLY A 3 15.48 19.66 -7.96
C GLY A 3 15.24 18.13 -7.92
N TYR A 4 15.26 17.51 -6.73
CA TYR A 4 14.97 16.08 -6.58
C TYR A 4 13.53 15.84 -6.13
N GLU A 5 12.86 14.91 -6.79
CA GLU A 5 11.52 14.42 -6.46
C GLU A 5 11.61 12.97 -5.99
N VAL A 6 10.95 12.66 -4.87
CA VAL A 6 10.85 11.29 -4.35
C VAL A 6 9.39 10.87 -4.45
N THR A 7 9.11 9.84 -5.23
CA THR A 7 7.76 9.31 -5.49
C THR A 7 7.70 7.81 -5.22
N TYR A 8 6.50 7.25 -5.25
CA TYR A 8 6.28 5.82 -5.25
C TYR A 8 5.38 5.47 -6.43
N ALA A 9 5.76 4.47 -7.20
CA ALA A 9 4.97 4.00 -8.33
C ALA A 9 5.10 2.48 -8.49
N GLU A 10 4.13 1.87 -9.16
CA GLU A 10 4.09 0.44 -9.44
C GLU A 10 3.72 0.20 -10.90
N GLY A 11 4.40 -0.75 -11.53
CA GLY A 11 4.16 -1.10 -12.93
C GLY A 11 4.50 0.02 -13.91
N VAL A 12 5.33 0.99 -13.54
CA VAL A 12 5.69 2.11 -14.42
C VAL A 12 6.91 1.76 -15.28
N GLU A 13 6.84 2.11 -16.55
CA GLU A 13 7.99 2.06 -17.45
C GLU A 13 9.04 3.08 -17.03
N ASN A 14 10.32 2.73 -17.20
CA ASN A 14 11.41 3.64 -16.90
C ASN A 14 11.47 4.77 -17.95
N GLU A 15 11.01 5.97 -17.57
CA GLU A 15 10.91 7.14 -18.45
C GLU A 15 12.27 7.66 -19.00
N MET A 16 13.41 7.15 -18.51
CA MET A 16 14.75 7.50 -19.03
C MET A 16 15.31 6.53 -20.07
N VAL A 17 14.64 5.42 -20.35
CA VAL A 17 15.12 4.44 -21.35
C VAL A 17 14.68 4.81 -22.77
N SER A 18 13.84 5.83 -22.95
CA SER A 18 13.33 6.23 -24.28
C SER A 18 14.31 7.06 -25.15
N ALA A 19 15.62 6.91 -24.98
CA ALA A 19 16.63 7.61 -25.80
C ALA A 19 17.73 6.73 -26.41
N ILE A 20 17.82 5.43 -26.09
CA ILE A 20 18.71 4.50 -26.80
C ILE A 20 18.00 3.15 -26.95
N PRO A 21 17.56 2.77 -28.16
CA PRO A 21 17.09 1.41 -28.40
C PRO A 21 18.28 0.46 -28.31
N VAL A 22 18.43 -0.23 -27.18
CA VAL A 22 19.39 -1.32 -27.05
C VAL A 22 18.72 -2.59 -27.57
N THR A 23 18.82 -2.83 -28.87
CA THR A 23 18.40 -4.10 -29.47
C THR A 23 19.46 -5.16 -29.19
N LEU A 24 19.50 -5.68 -27.97
CA LEU A 24 20.27 -6.88 -27.64
C LEU A 24 19.28 -8.04 -27.53
N PHE A 25 19.22 -8.84 -28.60
CA PHE A 25 18.52 -10.12 -28.66
C PHE A 25 16.99 -10.08 -28.46
N GLY A 26 16.24 -9.67 -29.50
CA GLY A 26 14.88 -10.18 -29.78
C GLY A 26 13.76 -10.00 -28.74
N GLU A 27 14.01 -9.40 -27.58
CA GLU A 27 13.03 -9.20 -26.51
C GLU A 27 13.07 -7.74 -26.07
N THR A 28 11.96 -7.03 -26.30
CA THR A 28 11.71 -5.71 -25.70
C THR A 28 11.70 -5.89 -24.18
N THR A 29 12.77 -5.47 -23.51
CA THR A 29 12.80 -5.46 -22.04
C THR A 29 12.06 -4.22 -21.55
N GLU A 30 10.73 -4.31 -21.50
CA GLU A 30 9.91 -3.40 -20.73
C GLU A 30 10.23 -3.62 -19.24
N VAL A 31 11.23 -2.90 -18.72
CA VAL A 31 11.60 -3.00 -17.30
C VAL A 31 10.60 -2.18 -16.48
N THR A 32 9.46 -2.79 -16.14
CA THR A 32 8.50 -2.18 -15.22
C THR A 32 9.11 -2.07 -13.83
N THR A 33 9.16 -0.87 -13.28
CA THR A 33 9.66 -0.60 -11.93
C THR A 33 8.50 -0.48 -10.95
N SER A 34 8.66 -1.08 -9.77
CA SER A 34 7.75 -0.90 -8.65
C SER A 34 8.53 -0.60 -7.37
N GLY A 35 8.33 0.58 -6.79
CA GLY A 35 9.04 1.00 -5.60
C GLY A 35 9.14 2.51 -5.43
N VAL A 36 10.02 2.93 -4.51
CA VAL A 36 10.37 4.34 -4.32
C VAL A 36 11.32 4.77 -5.42
N ILE A 37 10.97 5.85 -6.10
CA ILE A 37 11.70 6.41 -7.23
C ILE A 37 12.24 7.78 -6.81
N VAL A 38 13.50 8.04 -7.18
CA VAL A 38 14.11 9.37 -7.09
C VAL A 38 14.32 9.89 -8.50
N ALA A 39 13.73 11.04 -8.80
CA ALA A 39 13.84 11.70 -10.09
C ALA A 39 14.44 13.11 -9.95
N ASN A 40 15.19 13.55 -10.96
CA ASN A 40 15.63 14.93 -11.15
C ASN A 40 15.67 15.22 -12.67
N PRO A 41 14.67 15.92 -13.21
CA PRO A 41 14.58 16.19 -14.64
C PRO A 41 15.77 16.99 -15.18
N ASP A 42 16.20 18.04 -14.45
CA ASP A 42 17.32 18.90 -14.84
C ASP A 42 18.63 18.12 -14.99
N ARG A 43 18.79 17.06 -14.19
CA ARG A 43 19.98 16.21 -14.17
C ARG A 43 19.81 14.89 -14.91
N ARG A 44 18.64 14.66 -15.53
CA ARG A 44 18.30 13.40 -16.20
C ARG A 44 18.60 12.18 -15.30
N ILE A 45 18.17 12.25 -14.03
CA ILE A 45 18.25 11.13 -13.06
C ILE A 45 16.85 10.56 -12.83
N TRP A 46 16.72 9.24 -12.94
CA TRP A 46 15.54 8.47 -12.53
C TRP A 46 16.03 7.11 -12.04
N LEU A 47 15.78 6.82 -10.76
CA LEU A 47 16.32 5.63 -10.11
C LEU A 47 15.27 5.02 -9.18
N SER A 48 15.04 3.72 -9.31
CA SER A 48 14.37 2.94 -8.27
C SER A 48 15.36 2.68 -7.14
N VAL A 49 15.14 3.30 -5.99
CA VAL A 49 16.08 3.24 -4.84
C VAL A 49 15.62 2.26 -3.76
N VAL A 50 14.31 1.99 -3.69
CA VAL A 50 13.72 1.02 -2.77
C VAL A 50 12.69 0.19 -3.51
N PRO A 51 12.97 -1.10 -3.82
CA PRO A 51 12.01 -1.99 -4.44
C PRO A 51 10.76 -2.18 -3.57
N ARG A 52 9.59 -2.35 -4.20
CA ARG A 52 8.32 -2.66 -3.51
C ARG A 52 8.46 -3.81 -2.50
N GLY A 53 9.15 -4.88 -2.89
CA GLY A 53 9.36 -6.05 -2.01
C GLY A 53 10.08 -5.71 -0.71
N ARG A 54 11.06 -4.80 -0.74
CA ARG A 54 11.77 -4.35 0.47
C ARG A 54 10.85 -3.59 1.42
N LEU A 55 9.93 -2.79 0.89
CA LEU A 55 8.91 -2.12 1.71
C LEU A 55 7.87 -3.10 2.24
N ALA A 56 7.49 -4.12 1.47
CA ALA A 56 6.59 -5.18 1.92
C ALA A 56 7.18 -5.99 3.07
N THR A 57 8.51 -6.19 3.11
CA THR A 57 9.19 -6.92 4.19
C THR A 57 9.47 -6.04 5.42
N ASN A 58 9.98 -4.83 5.24
CA ASN A 58 10.49 -4.00 6.34
C ASN A 58 9.50 -2.95 6.83
N GLY A 59 8.41 -2.71 6.09
CA GLY A 59 7.42 -1.67 6.39
C GLY A 59 7.92 -0.24 6.24
N ARG A 60 9.23 -0.02 6.24
CA ARG A 60 9.86 1.29 6.10
C ARG A 60 11.18 1.22 5.36
N ALA A 61 11.54 2.30 4.70
CA ALA A 61 12.86 2.50 4.13
C ALA A 61 13.22 3.99 4.14
N THR A 62 14.51 4.29 4.38
CA THR A 62 15.03 5.65 4.37
C THR A 62 15.81 5.89 3.09
N VAL A 63 15.46 6.95 2.39
CA VAL A 63 16.13 7.42 1.17
C VAL A 63 16.81 8.74 1.49
N VAL A 64 18.12 8.78 1.28
CA VAL A 64 18.91 10.01 1.41
C VAL A 64 19.17 10.55 0.01
N VAL A 65 18.69 11.77 -0.25
CA VAL A 65 18.98 12.51 -1.48
C VAL A 65 19.85 13.72 -1.14
N GLY A 66 20.77 14.09 -2.02
CA GLY A 66 21.69 15.17 -1.71
C GLY A 66 22.62 15.55 -2.83
N GLY A 67 23.37 16.60 -2.58
CA GLY A 67 24.46 17.06 -3.42
C GLY A 67 25.62 17.57 -2.56
N VAL A 68 26.61 18.21 -3.18
CA VAL A 68 27.69 18.83 -2.42
C VAL A 68 27.10 19.92 -1.51
N GLY A 69 27.35 19.80 -0.19
CA GLY A 69 26.93 20.78 0.82
C GLY A 69 25.53 20.61 1.40
N TRP A 70 24.73 19.61 0.99
CA TRP A 70 23.40 19.37 1.59
C TRP A 70 22.92 17.92 1.44
N ARG A 71 22.06 17.48 2.36
CA ARG A 71 21.39 16.18 2.36
C ARG A 71 19.96 16.35 2.88
N ASP A 72 19.00 15.75 2.17
CA ASP A 72 17.62 15.60 2.61
C ASP A 72 17.34 14.11 2.81
N THR A 73 16.58 13.80 3.86
CA THR A 73 16.19 12.43 4.20
C THR A 73 14.68 12.27 4.06
N VAL A 74 14.25 11.33 3.21
CA VAL A 74 12.85 10.98 3.00
C VAL A 74 12.63 9.55 3.49
N THR A 75 11.63 9.35 4.32
CA THR A 75 11.22 8.02 4.77
C THR A 75 10.00 7.57 3.98
N ALA A 76 10.08 6.38 3.39
CA ALA A 76 8.94 5.66 2.87
C ALA A 76 8.40 4.72 3.95
N VAL A 77 7.09 4.75 4.17
CA VAL A 77 6.39 3.90 5.14
C VAL A 77 5.24 3.21 4.45
N ARG A 78 5.20 1.88 4.55
CA ARG A 78 4.11 1.03 4.11
C ARG A 78 3.24 0.65 5.32
N ARG A 79 1.94 0.74 5.13
CA ARG A 79 0.93 0.17 6.05
C ARG A 79 -0.02 -0.65 5.21
N GLY A 80 -0.51 -1.77 5.73
CA GLY A 80 -1.48 -2.57 4.99
C GLY A 80 -2.16 -3.64 5.83
N TRP A 81 -3.15 -4.26 5.18
CA TRP A 81 -3.97 -5.33 5.70
C TRP A 81 -4.07 -6.42 4.64
N THR A 82 -3.81 -7.66 5.06
CA THR A 82 -4.00 -8.86 4.27
C THR A 82 -5.39 -9.42 4.51
N ALA A 83 -6.19 -9.51 3.46
CA ALA A 83 -7.46 -10.20 3.48
C ALA A 83 -7.22 -11.71 3.47
N VAL A 84 -7.93 -12.45 4.34
CA VAL A 84 -7.73 -13.90 4.46
C VAL A 84 -8.11 -14.55 3.13
N GLY A 85 -7.13 -15.20 2.48
CA GLY A 85 -7.27 -15.78 1.13
C GLY A 85 -7.32 -14.76 -0.02
N GLY A 86 -7.29 -13.46 0.26
CA GLY A 86 -7.72 -12.41 -0.67
C GLY A 86 -6.64 -11.48 -1.22
N GLY A 87 -5.40 -11.65 -0.79
CA GLY A 87 -4.31 -10.70 -1.07
C GLY A 87 -4.23 -9.56 -0.06
N THR A 88 -3.51 -8.50 -0.42
CA THR A 88 -3.14 -7.43 0.52
C THR A 88 -3.45 -6.06 -0.05
N ALA A 89 -4.14 -5.24 0.74
CA ALA A 89 -4.38 -3.84 0.45
C ALA A 89 -3.47 -2.96 1.33
N TYR A 90 -2.78 -1.99 0.75
CA TYR A 90 -1.79 -1.18 1.45
C TYR A 90 -1.70 0.24 0.91
N ALA A 91 -1.14 1.12 1.73
CA ALA A 91 -0.81 2.49 1.40
C ALA A 91 0.67 2.73 1.64
N VAL A 92 1.28 3.58 0.81
CA VAL A 92 2.65 4.07 0.99
C VAL A 92 2.62 5.57 1.25
N ALA A 93 3.23 5.97 2.35
CA ALA A 93 3.45 7.36 2.71
C ALA A 93 4.92 7.73 2.55
N LEU A 94 5.17 8.92 2.03
CA LEU A 94 6.49 9.53 1.92
C LEU A 94 6.53 10.80 2.75
N GLY A 95 7.67 11.06 3.38
CA GLY A 95 7.92 12.33 4.06
C GLY A 95 9.06 12.29 5.05
N THR A 96 9.18 13.35 5.84
CA THR A 96 10.16 13.46 6.92
C THR A 96 9.56 12.95 8.23
N GLU A 97 10.32 12.99 9.32
CA GLU A 97 9.89 12.40 10.59
C GLU A 97 8.62 13.05 11.17
N GLY A 98 8.36 14.33 10.85
CA GLY A 98 7.20 15.10 11.32
C GLY A 98 6.12 15.41 10.29
N GLU A 99 6.38 15.22 8.99
CA GLU A 99 5.41 15.49 7.92
C GLU A 99 5.45 14.34 6.91
N ARG A 100 4.39 13.53 6.88
CA ARG A 100 4.23 12.42 5.94
C ARG A 100 2.90 12.53 5.22
N ARG A 101 2.92 12.23 3.93
CA ARG A 101 1.71 12.16 3.11
C ARG A 101 1.63 10.83 2.40
N THR A 102 0.43 10.25 2.33
CA THR A 102 0.18 9.09 1.48
C THR A 102 0.32 9.50 0.02
N VAL A 103 1.16 8.79 -0.72
CA VAL A 103 1.43 9.03 -2.15
C VAL A 103 0.90 7.92 -3.04
N PHE A 104 0.54 6.77 -2.45
CA PHE A 104 0.04 5.62 -3.16
C PHE A 104 -0.92 4.80 -2.30
N THR A 105 -2.00 4.33 -2.92
CA THR A 105 -2.95 3.38 -2.35
C THR A 105 -3.17 2.25 -3.35
N SER A 106 -3.03 1.00 -2.91
CA SER A 106 -3.29 -0.16 -3.75
C SER A 106 -4.79 -0.34 -4.04
N ALA A 107 -5.12 -1.28 -4.92
CA ALA A 107 -6.49 -1.78 -5.04
C ALA A 107 -6.98 -2.40 -3.70
N PRO A 108 -8.31 -2.42 -3.46
CA PRO A 108 -8.89 -3.16 -2.35
C PRO A 108 -8.58 -4.67 -2.44
N ALA A 109 -8.50 -5.32 -1.28
CA ALA A 109 -8.36 -6.77 -1.18
C ALA A 109 -9.60 -7.39 -0.51
N GLN A 110 -10.15 -8.45 -1.10
CA GLN A 110 -11.37 -9.10 -0.64
C GLN A 110 -11.06 -10.43 0.00
N ALA A 111 -11.54 -10.66 1.22
CA ALA A 111 -11.40 -11.94 1.89
C ALA A 111 -12.20 -13.02 1.15
N GLU A 112 -11.62 -14.21 1.00
CA GLU A 112 -12.32 -15.40 0.52
C GLU A 112 -13.49 -15.82 1.42
N PRO A 113 -13.36 -15.85 2.77
CA PRO A 113 -14.48 -16.21 3.61
C PRO A 113 -15.58 -15.15 3.55
N ARG A 114 -16.82 -15.65 3.46
CA ARG A 114 -18.04 -14.87 3.61
C ARG A 114 -18.66 -15.12 4.98
N ILE A 115 -19.37 -14.12 5.48
CA ILE A 115 -20.14 -14.21 6.73
C ILE A 115 -21.52 -13.60 6.51
N ALA A 116 -22.57 -14.31 6.92
CA ALA A 116 -23.96 -13.86 6.69
C ALA A 116 -24.23 -13.43 5.23
N ASN A 117 -23.77 -14.24 4.27
CA ASN A 117 -23.80 -13.99 2.81
C ASN A 117 -23.13 -12.71 2.31
N GLN A 118 -22.37 -12.01 3.18
CA GLN A 118 -21.66 -10.79 2.84
C GLN A 118 -20.19 -11.08 2.50
N ASN A 119 -19.67 -10.37 1.50
CA ASN A 119 -18.23 -10.29 1.24
C ASN A 119 -17.62 -9.20 2.11
N VAL A 120 -16.38 -9.43 2.54
CA VAL A 120 -15.62 -8.48 3.34
C VAL A 120 -14.35 -8.12 2.61
N SER A 121 -14.15 -6.84 2.34
CA SER A 121 -12.92 -6.31 1.72
C SER A 121 -12.33 -5.19 2.55
N VAL A 122 -11.05 -4.94 2.35
CA VAL A 122 -10.32 -3.81 2.92
C VAL A 122 -9.80 -2.92 1.80
N ALA A 123 -10.00 -1.61 1.93
CA ALA A 123 -9.51 -0.62 0.99
C ALA A 123 -8.61 0.41 1.69
N PRO A 124 -7.41 0.68 1.18
CA PRO A 124 -6.56 1.76 1.66
C PRO A 124 -7.17 3.11 1.27
N GLY A 125 -7.07 4.09 2.16
CA GLY A 125 -7.23 5.50 1.83
C GLY A 125 -6.01 6.31 2.26
N ASN A 126 -6.12 7.62 2.13
CA ASN A 126 -5.01 8.53 2.40
C ASN A 126 -4.58 8.48 3.88
N ASP A 127 -5.53 8.49 4.80
CA ASP A 127 -5.23 8.56 6.23
C ASP A 127 -5.42 7.21 6.92
N SER A 128 -6.51 6.51 6.57
CA SER A 128 -6.92 5.25 7.21
C SER A 128 -7.35 4.18 6.21
N PHE A 129 -7.62 2.98 6.73
CA PHE A 129 -8.20 1.88 5.97
C PHE A 129 -9.72 1.84 6.16
N TYR A 130 -10.41 1.33 5.16
CA TYR A 130 -11.86 1.21 5.16
C TYR A 130 -12.27 -0.25 5.02
N LEU A 131 -13.27 -0.63 5.82
CA LEU A 131 -14.02 -1.85 5.65
C LEU A 131 -15.07 -1.64 4.55
N LEU A 132 -15.07 -2.53 3.56
CA LEU A 132 -16.10 -2.61 2.53
C LEU A 132 -16.87 -3.92 2.72
N VAL A 133 -18.16 -3.83 3.02
CA VAL A 133 -19.04 -4.98 3.18
C VAL A 133 -20.07 -4.97 2.08
N SER A 134 -20.10 -6.02 1.25
CA SER A 134 -21.00 -6.10 0.11
C SER A 134 -21.91 -7.32 0.14
N GLU A 135 -23.15 -7.12 -0.30
CA GLU A 135 -24.18 -8.14 -0.48
C GLU A 135 -24.97 -7.80 -1.74
N GLY A 136 -24.96 -8.69 -2.74
CA GLY A 136 -25.52 -8.40 -4.05
C GLY A 136 -24.88 -7.16 -4.69
N ASN A 137 -25.69 -6.17 -5.04
CA ASN A 137 -25.24 -4.92 -5.67
C ASN A 137 -24.98 -3.79 -4.66
N ASP A 138 -25.20 -4.02 -3.37
CA ASP A 138 -25.00 -3.01 -2.33
C ASP A 138 -23.62 -3.16 -1.69
N THR A 139 -22.91 -2.04 -1.52
CA THR A 139 -21.67 -1.99 -0.75
C THR A 139 -21.74 -0.89 0.29
N VAL A 140 -21.49 -1.24 1.55
CA VAL A 140 -21.38 -0.30 2.66
C VAL A 140 -19.92 -0.10 3.01
N ARG A 141 -19.51 1.18 3.08
CA ARG A 141 -18.17 1.59 3.50
C ARG A 141 -18.18 2.13 4.92
N ARG A 142 -17.26 1.66 5.75
CA ARG A 142 -16.99 2.18 7.10
C ARG A 142 -15.49 2.30 7.35
N PRO A 143 -15.04 3.17 8.27
CA PRO A 143 -13.69 3.09 8.79
C PRO A 143 -13.42 1.68 9.31
N LEU A 144 -12.22 1.18 9.07
CA LEU A 144 -11.78 -0.07 9.69
C LEU A 144 -11.66 0.17 11.21
N PRO A 145 -12.25 -0.67 12.07
CA PRO A 145 -12.23 -0.43 13.51
C PRO A 145 -10.79 -0.47 14.03
N GLU A 146 -10.45 0.47 14.91
CA GLU A 146 -9.17 0.46 15.61
C GLU A 146 -9.18 -0.48 16.81
N ARG A 147 -8.06 -0.54 17.55
CA ARG A 147 -7.93 -1.38 18.73
C ARG A 147 -8.97 -1.02 19.78
N ASN A 148 -9.65 -2.03 20.31
CA ASN A 148 -10.77 -1.91 21.25
C ASN A 148 -12.02 -1.22 20.67
N GLU A 149 -12.07 -1.02 19.36
CA GLU A 149 -13.26 -0.52 18.69
C GLU A 149 -13.99 -1.64 17.96
N SER A 150 -15.26 -1.39 17.67
CA SER A 150 -16.08 -2.26 16.85
C SER A 150 -16.99 -1.44 15.94
N VAL A 151 -17.34 -2.02 14.80
CA VAL A 151 -18.31 -1.45 13.88
C VAL A 151 -19.27 -2.55 13.46
N THR A 152 -20.56 -2.26 13.52
CA THR A 152 -21.60 -3.15 12.99
C THR A 152 -22.02 -2.65 11.61
N VAL A 153 -21.98 -3.56 10.65
CA VAL A 153 -22.48 -3.32 9.29
C VAL A 153 -23.53 -4.37 9.01
N ARG A 154 -24.75 -3.93 8.71
CA ARG A 154 -25.93 -4.80 8.60
C ARG A 154 -26.10 -5.61 9.91
N ASN A 155 -25.99 -6.93 9.84
CA ASN A 155 -26.11 -7.88 10.95
C ASN A 155 -24.75 -8.47 11.40
N VAL A 156 -23.62 -7.96 10.89
CA VAL A 156 -22.28 -8.46 11.21
C VAL A 156 -21.52 -7.41 12.01
N THR A 157 -20.97 -7.80 13.15
CA THR A 157 -20.11 -6.95 13.97
C THR A 157 -18.64 -7.28 13.70
N PHE A 158 -17.86 -6.25 13.40
CA PHE A 158 -16.43 -6.33 13.16
C PHE A 158 -15.69 -5.64 14.29
N TYR A 159 -14.64 -6.25 14.82
CA TYR A 159 -13.76 -5.61 15.80
C TYR A 159 -12.31 -5.99 15.55
N GLU A 160 -11.40 -5.14 16.03
CA GLU A 160 -9.98 -5.42 16.05
C GLU A 160 -9.61 -6.25 17.28
N GLN A 161 -8.84 -7.32 17.06
CA GLN A 161 -8.27 -8.15 18.11
C GLN A 161 -6.91 -8.65 17.64
N ASP A 162 -5.86 -8.33 18.39
CA ASP A 162 -4.50 -8.83 18.18
C ASP A 162 -4.04 -8.69 16.72
N GLU A 163 -4.20 -7.49 16.15
CA GLU A 163 -3.84 -7.14 14.78
C GLU A 163 -4.66 -7.86 13.71
N ARG A 164 -5.85 -8.33 14.07
CA ARG A 164 -6.79 -9.01 13.17
C ARG A 164 -8.15 -8.33 13.24
N ILE A 165 -8.86 -8.29 12.12
CA ILE A 165 -10.28 -7.97 12.12
C ILE A 165 -11.07 -9.27 12.17
N VAL A 166 -11.91 -9.39 13.19
CA VAL A 166 -12.79 -10.53 13.40
C VAL A 166 -14.22 -10.09 13.12
N ALA A 167 -14.90 -10.85 12.25
CA ALA A 167 -16.30 -10.68 11.94
C ALA A 167 -17.13 -11.69 12.76
N VAL A 168 -18.23 -11.21 13.34
CA VAL A 168 -19.10 -12.02 14.20
C VAL A 168 -20.56 -11.83 13.82
N HIS A 169 -21.26 -12.96 13.70
CA HIS A 169 -22.69 -13.02 13.45
C HIS A 169 -23.25 -14.35 13.99
N ASP A 170 -24.32 -14.29 14.79
CA ASP A 170 -25.04 -15.46 15.32
C ASP A 170 -24.14 -16.58 15.88
N GLY A 171 -23.15 -16.19 16.70
CA GLY A 171 -22.18 -17.11 17.32
C GLY A 171 -21.05 -17.58 16.38
N THR A 172 -21.15 -17.33 15.09
CA THR A 172 -20.06 -17.57 14.13
C THR A 172 -19.01 -16.47 14.26
N ARG A 173 -17.73 -16.87 14.35
CA ARG A 173 -16.59 -15.95 14.45
C ARG A 173 -15.56 -16.31 13.38
N VAL A 174 -15.20 -15.35 12.54
CA VAL A 174 -14.26 -15.56 11.43
C VAL A 174 -13.28 -14.39 11.37
N THR A 175 -11.98 -14.69 11.33
CA THR A 175 -10.98 -13.67 10.98
C THR A 175 -11.08 -13.38 9.49
N VAL A 176 -11.27 -12.11 9.15
CA VAL A 176 -11.42 -11.66 7.76
C VAL A 176 -10.18 -10.91 7.27
N LEU A 177 -9.48 -10.21 8.16
CA LEU A 177 -8.29 -9.42 7.82
C LEU A 177 -7.20 -9.60 8.87
N ARG A 178 -5.94 -9.47 8.44
CA ARG A 178 -4.75 -9.45 9.30
C ARG A 178 -3.91 -8.23 8.94
N LYS A 179 -3.45 -7.47 9.92
CA LYS A 179 -2.55 -6.34 9.69
C LYS A 179 -1.23 -6.87 9.13
N GLU A 180 -0.62 -6.15 8.20
CA GLU A 180 0.76 -6.45 7.79
C GLU A 180 1.70 -6.25 8.99
N THR A 181 2.56 -7.24 9.21
CA THR A 181 3.67 -7.17 10.16
C THR A 181 4.98 -7.11 9.37
N TYR A 182 5.99 -6.50 9.99
CA TYR A 182 7.27 -6.20 9.34
C TYR A 182 8.42 -6.56 10.27
N ASN A 183 9.60 -6.79 9.68
CA ASN A 183 10.83 -7.13 10.40
C ASN A 183 11.51 -5.91 11.04
#